data_AF-A0A392UP04-F1
#
_entry.id   AF-A0A392UP04-F1
#
_cell.length_a   1.000
_cell.length_b   1.000
_cell.length_c   1.000
_cell.angle_alpha   90.00
_cell.angle_beta   90.00
_cell.angle_gamma   90.00
#
_symmetry.space_group_name_H-M   'P 1'
#
loop_
_entity.id
_entity.type
_entity.pdbx_description
1 polymer ?
#
loop_
_entity_poly.entity_id
_entity_poly.type
_entity_poly.pdbx_seq_one_letter_code
_entity_poly.pdbx_strand_id
1 'polypeptide(L)' 'ASSSQFHNAIAQLRVLNPSVELNVEGLDEEKEVRGGQIVTPPDEEN' A
#
# COMPACT_ATOMS: atom_id res chain seq x y z
N ALA A 1 -3.90 -10.77 -13.49
CA ALA A 1 -2.74 -11.36 -12.78
C ALA A 1 -2.13 -10.40 -11.74
N SER A 2 -2.07 -9.08 -11.99
CA SER A 2 -1.49 -8.12 -11.04
C SER A 2 -2.25 -8.02 -9.71
N SER A 3 -3.58 -7.97 -9.74
CA SER A 3 -4.39 -7.89 -8.51
C SER A 3 -4.20 -9.10 -7.58
N SER A 4 -4.15 -10.33 -8.12
CA SER A 4 -3.95 -11.53 -7.29
C SER A 4 -2.55 -11.60 -6.67
N GLN A 5 -1.52 -11.13 -7.39
CA GLN A 5 -0.15 -11.06 -6.85
C GLN A 5 -0.05 -10.01 -5.74
N PHE A 6 -0.75 -8.89 -5.90
CA PHE A 6 -0.82 -7.84 -4.89
C PHE A 6 -1.47 -8.33 -3.58
N HIS A 7 -2.64 -8.97 -3.66
CA HIS A 7 -3.30 -9.54 -2.48
C HIS A 7 -2.42 -10.60 -1.78
N ASN A 8 -1.66 -11.38 -2.54
CA ASN A 8 -0.73 -12.35 -1.97
C ASN A 8 0.38 -11.68 -1.16
N ALA A 9 0.96 -10.58 -1.65
CA ALA A 9 1.96 -9.82 -0.93
C ALA A 9 1.40 -9.23 0.39
N ILE A 10 0.18 -8.68 0.37
CA ILE A 10 -0.50 -8.17 1.58
C ILE A 10 -0.72 -9.31 2.59
N ALA A 11 -1.14 -10.49 2.14
CA ALA A 11 -1.32 -11.64 3.00
C ALA A 11 0.01 -12.06 3.69
N GLN A 12 1.11 -12.09 2.94
CA GLN A 12 2.43 -12.40 3.50
C GLN A 12 2.88 -11.36 4.54
N LEU A 13 2.67 -10.06 4.28
CA LEU A 13 3.02 -9.00 5.21
C LEU A 13 2.24 -9.10 6.53
N ARG A 14 0.95 -9.47 6.49
CA ARG A 14 0.15 -9.69 7.71
C ARG A 14 0.68 -10.85 8.56
N VAL A 15 1.11 -11.94 7.92
CA VAL A 15 1.68 -13.10 8.62
C VAL A 15 3.00 -12.74 9.29
N LEU A 16 3.85 -11.97 8.62
CA LEU A 16 5.16 -11.56 9.16
C LEU A 16 5.07 -10.47 10.23
N ASN A 17 3.99 -9.68 10.25
CA ASN A 17 3.80 -8.56 11.17
C ASN A 17 2.50 -8.70 11.97
N PRO A 18 2.36 -9.74 12.82
CA PRO A 18 1.08 -10.07 13.47
C PRO A 18 0.61 -9.02 14.49
N SER A 19 1.49 -8.13 14.95
CA SER A 19 1.19 -7.06 15.89
C SER A 19 0.98 -5.70 15.23
N VAL A 20 1.06 -5.62 13.89
CA VAL A 20 0.91 -4.38 13.14
C VAL A 20 -0.39 -4.44 12.34
N GLU A 21 -1.26 -3.46 12.54
CA GLU A 21 -2.43 -3.26 11.69
C GLU A 21 -1.99 -2.57 10.40
N LEU A 22 -1.98 -3.31 9.28
CA LEU A 22 -1.65 -2.77 7.97
C LEU A 22 -2.83 -1.95 7.44
N ASN A 23 -2.59 -0.67 7.15
CA ASN A 23 -3.53 0.13 6.37
C ASN A 23 -3.51 -0.36 4.91
N VAL A 24 -4.67 -0.78 4.42
CA VAL A 24 -4.87 -1.28 3.06
C VAL A 24 -5.84 -0.42 2.25
N GLU A 25 -6.25 0.73 2.79
CA GLU A 25 -7.13 1.68 2.13
C GLU A 25 -6.40 2.36 0.96
N GLY A 26 -7.08 2.49 -0.18
CA GLY A 26 -6.55 3.18 -1.36
C GLY A 26 -5.32 2.50 -2.00
N LEU A 27 -5.11 1.21 -1.74
CA LEU A 27 -4.02 0.42 -2.35
C LEU A 27 -4.24 0.11 -3.83
N ASP A 28 -5.44 0.37 -4.35
CA ASP A 28 -5.79 0.35 -5.75
C ASP A 28 -5.36 1.64 -6.50
N GLU A 29 -4.93 2.65 -5.75
CA GLU A 29 -4.42 3.92 -6.27
C GLU A 29 -2.88 3.99 -6.14
N GLU A 30 -2.28 4.92 -6.87
CA GLU A 30 -0.88 5.27 -6.68
C GLU A 30 -0.71 6.06 -5.39
N LYS A 31 0.17 5.57 -4.51
CA LYS A 31 0.53 6.21 -3.24
C LYS A 31 2.04 6.27 -3.12
N GLU A 32 2.53 7.26 -2.39
CA GLU A 32 3.95 7.38 -2.03
C GLU A 32 4.14 7.57 -0.52
N VAL A 33 5.35 7.26 -0.03
CA VAL A 33 5.71 7.45 1.39
C VAL A 33 6.49 8.74 1.55
N ARG A 34 5.90 9.74 2.22
CA ARG A 34 6.55 11.01 2.58
C ARG A 34 6.53 11.21 4.09
N GLY A 35 7.71 11.40 4.69
CA GLY A 35 7.83 11.61 6.13
C GLY A 35 7.27 10.45 6.99
N GLY A 36 7.25 9.23 6.45
CA GLY A 36 6.67 8.06 7.11
C GLY A 36 5.14 7.96 7.02
N GLN A 37 4.48 8.84 6.27
CA GLN A 37 3.04 8.75 5.96
C GLN A 37 2.83 8.33 4.51
N ILE A 38 1.79 7.52 4.29
CA ILE A 38 1.29 7.18 2.96
C ILE A 38 0.43 8.36 2.49
N VAL A 39 0.79 8.97 1.37
CA VAL A 39 0.09 10.11 0.80
C VAL A 39 -0.18 9.87 -0.68
N THR A 40 -1.23 10.51 -1.21
CA THR A 40 -1.43 10.59 -2.66
C THR A 40 -0.33 11.50 -3.25
N PRO A 41 0.30 11.12 -4.37
CA PRO A 41 1.21 12.02 -5.09
C PRO A 41 0.48 13.31 -5.50
N PRO A 42 1.17 14.47 -5.61
CA PRO A 42 0.57 15.62 -6.26
C PRO A 42 0.21 15.26 -7.69
N ASP A 43 -0.86 15.86 -8.21
CA ASP A 43 -1.13 15.79 -9.64
C ASP A 43 0.10 16.35 -10.39
N GLU A 44 0.56 15.63 -11.42
CA GLU A 44 1.58 16.18 -12.30
C GLU A 44 1.00 17.41 -13.01
N GLU A 45 1.33 18.61 -12.52
CA GLU A 45 1.07 19.87 -13.22
C GLU A 45 1.88 19.82 -14.53
N ASN A 46 1.16 19.65 -15.65
CA ASN A 46 1.73 19.67 -17.00
C ASN A 46 2.01 21.10 -17.47
#